data_AF-A0AAW9U209-F1
#
_entry.id   AF-A0AAW9U209-F1
#
_cell.length_a   1.000
_cell.length_b   1.000
_cell.length_c   1.000
_cell.angle_alpha   90.00
_cell.angle_beta   90.00
_cell.angle_gamma   90.00
#
_symmetry.space_group_name_H-M   'P 1'
#
loop_
_entity.id
_entity.type
_entity.pdbx_description
1 polymer ?
#
loop_
_entity_poly.entity_id
_entity_poly.type
_entity_poly.pdbx_seq_one_letter_code
_entity_poly.pdbx_strand_id
1 'polypeptide(L)'
;MSKLSDFLLKRRHELRMTQVELAQWFNLTDRAIANYEKGRREPSLEIMLKYSRVYHVSIYKLVNLRIEDIKGGEINDVNKNS
;
A
#
# COMPACT_ATOMS: atom_id res chain seq x y z
N MET A 1 -1.49 -6.13 9.70
CA MET A 1 -1.41 -5.61 8.31
C MET A 1 -1.16 -4.11 8.44
N SER A 2 -0.41 -3.48 7.53
CA SER A 2 -0.09 -2.06 7.64
C SER A 2 -1.27 -1.22 7.18
N LYS A 3 -1.44 0.01 7.71
CA LYS A 3 -2.49 0.95 7.31
C LYS A 3 -2.45 1.23 5.81
N LEU A 4 -1.26 1.36 5.22
CA LEU A 4 -1.12 1.50 3.77
C LEU A 4 -1.62 0.25 3.05
N SER A 5 -1.14 -0.94 3.39
CA SER A 5 -1.55 -2.19 2.73
C SER A 5 -3.05 -2.45 2.82
N ASP A 6 -3.65 -2.20 3.99
CA ASP A 6 -5.10 -2.29 4.22
C ASP A 6 -5.87 -1.31 3.34
N PHE A 7 -5.40 -0.07 3.22
CA PHE A 7 -6.01 0.93 2.36
C PHE A 7 -5.95 0.53 0.88
N LEU A 8 -4.78 0.05 0.42
CA LEU A 8 -4.59 -0.35 -0.98
C LEU A 8 -5.55 -1.49 -1.37
N LEU A 9 -5.69 -2.48 -0.50
CA LEU A 9 -6.60 -3.60 -0.68
C LEU A 9 -8.06 -3.13 -0.74
N LYS A 10 -8.52 -2.39 0.28
CA LYS A 10 -9.90 -1.92 0.38
C LYS A 10 -10.29 -1.07 -0.82
N ARG A 11 -9.41 -0.14 -1.22
CA ARG A 11 -9.64 0.76 -2.35
C ARG A 11 -9.76 0.01 -3.67
N ARG A 12 -8.95 -1.05 -3.88
CA ARG A 12 -9.09 -1.92 -5.05
C ARG A 12 -10.49 -2.55 -5.14
N HIS A 13 -10.98 -3.05 -4.00
CA HIS A 13 -12.30 -3.68 -3.92
C HIS A 13 -13.44 -2.68 -4.11
N GLU A 14 -13.33 -1.46 -3.59
CA GLU A 14 -14.29 -0.37 -3.85
C GLU A 14 -14.41 -0.05 -5.35
N LEU A 15 -13.29 -0.10 -6.07
CA LEU A 15 -13.22 0.09 -7.52
C LEU A 15 -13.57 -1.17 -8.32
N ARG A 16 -13.90 -2.28 -7.64
CA ARG A 16 -14.26 -3.58 -8.24
C ARG A 16 -13.19 -4.14 -9.19
N MET A 17 -11.92 -3.85 -8.92
CA MET A 17 -10.81 -4.38 -9.72
C MET A 17 -10.24 -5.66 -9.10
N THR A 18 -9.81 -6.59 -9.92
CA THR A 18 -8.98 -7.73 -9.52
C THR A 18 -7.51 -7.32 -9.39
N GLN A 19 -6.70 -8.13 -8.70
CA GLN A 19 -5.25 -7.91 -8.63
C GLN A 19 -4.59 -8.03 -10.01
N VAL A 20 -5.13 -8.87 -10.90
CA VAL A 20 -4.65 -9.07 -12.27
C VAL A 20 -4.88 -7.81 -13.11
N GLU A 21 -6.11 -7.25 -13.08
CA GLU A 21 -6.42 -6.01 -13.81
C GLU A 21 -5.55 -4.85 -13.33
N LEU A 22 -5.40 -4.68 -12.02
CA LEU A 22 -4.55 -3.63 -11.47
C LEU A 22 -3.07 -3.81 -11.85
N ALA A 23 -2.58 -5.05 -11.86
CA ALA A 23 -1.22 -5.36 -12.27
C ALA A 23 -0.97 -5.00 -13.73
N GLN A 24 -1.94 -5.21 -14.62
CA GLN A 24 -1.87 -4.80 -16.03
C GLN A 24 -1.71 -3.28 -16.16
N TRP A 25 -2.50 -2.48 -15.41
CA TRP A 25 -2.35 -1.02 -15.40
C TRP A 25 -0.96 -0.57 -14.94
N PHE A 26 -0.31 -1.35 -14.07
CA PHE A 26 0.99 -0.97 -13.49
C PHE A 26 2.19 -1.51 -14.26
N ASN A 27 1.94 -2.36 -15.26
CA ASN A 27 2.94 -3.22 -15.91
C ASN A 27 3.73 -4.06 -14.88
N LEU A 28 2.99 -4.75 -13.99
CA LEU A 28 3.51 -5.60 -12.94
C LEU A 28 2.86 -6.99 -12.99
N THR A 29 3.32 -7.88 -12.12
CA THR A 29 2.63 -9.15 -11.85
C THR A 29 1.53 -8.97 -10.80
N ASP A 30 0.48 -9.78 -10.89
CA ASP A 30 -0.56 -9.94 -9.87
C ASP A 30 0.03 -10.24 -8.49
N ARG A 31 1.09 -11.06 -8.45
CA ARG A 31 1.83 -11.40 -7.23
C ARG A 31 2.50 -10.17 -6.60
N ALA A 32 2.98 -9.21 -7.40
CA ALA A 32 3.53 -7.97 -6.87
C ALA A 32 2.44 -7.16 -6.15
N ILE A 33 1.26 -7.00 -6.78
CA ILE A 33 0.09 -6.36 -6.18
C ILE A 33 -0.32 -7.08 -4.89
N ALA A 34 -0.42 -8.40 -4.92
CA ALA A 34 -0.76 -9.20 -3.75
C ALA A 34 0.25 -9.04 -2.59
N ASN A 35 1.54 -8.89 -2.89
CA ASN A 35 2.55 -8.66 -1.87
C ASN A 35 2.41 -7.27 -1.23
N TYR A 36 2.05 -6.24 -2.00
CA TYR A 36 1.77 -4.90 -1.46
C TYR A 36 0.52 -4.91 -0.58
N GLU A 37 -0.57 -5.50 -1.07
CA GLU A 37 -1.85 -5.55 -0.34
C GLU A 37 -1.81 -6.41 0.92
N LYS A 38 -0.90 -7.38 1.00
CA LYS A 38 -0.66 -8.20 2.21
C LYS A 38 0.40 -7.60 3.14
N GLY A 39 1.01 -6.47 2.78
CA GLY A 39 2.11 -5.85 3.51
C GLY A 39 3.40 -6.68 3.55
N ARG A 40 3.57 -7.64 2.63
CA ARG A 40 4.77 -8.49 2.52
C ARG A 40 5.93 -7.76 1.84
N ARG A 41 5.60 -6.80 0.98
CA ARG A 41 6.54 -5.92 0.31
C ARG A 41 6.00 -4.51 0.38
N GLU A 42 6.88 -3.53 0.54
CA GLU A 42 6.51 -2.13 0.49
C GLU A 42 6.51 -1.62 -0.98
N PRO A 43 5.45 -0.92 -1.44
CA PRO A 43 5.48 -0.24 -2.72
C PRO A 43 6.47 0.93 -2.71
N SER A 44 7.24 1.10 -3.79
CA SER A 44 8.07 2.29 -3.97
C SER A 44 7.22 3.54 -4.22
N LEU A 45 7.84 4.74 -4.17
CA LEU A 45 7.15 5.99 -4.51
C LEU A 45 6.55 5.96 -5.92
N GLU A 46 7.25 5.38 -6.89
CA GLU A 46 6.73 5.21 -8.26
C GLU A 46 5.45 4.36 -8.28
N ILE A 47 5.44 3.25 -7.53
CA ILE A 47 4.25 2.39 -7.42
C ILE A 47 3.11 3.13 -6.68
N MET A 48 3.43 3.90 -5.64
CA MET A 48 2.43 4.74 -4.96
C MET A 48 1.85 5.81 -5.90
N LEU A 49 2.63 6.38 -6.82
CA LEU A 49 2.12 7.29 -7.84
C LEU A 49 1.17 6.58 -8.82
N LYS A 50 1.47 5.34 -9.22
CA LYS A 50 0.55 4.52 -10.04
C LYS A 50 -0.77 4.25 -9.31
N TYR A 51 -0.70 3.89 -8.02
CA TYR A 51 -1.89 3.78 -7.17
C TYR A 51 -2.68 5.09 -7.07
N SER A 52 -2.01 6.22 -6.82
CA SER A 52 -2.65 7.54 -6.74
C SER A 52 -3.48 7.85 -7.99
N ARG A 53 -2.95 7.54 -9.18
CA ARG A 53 -3.64 7.75 -10.46
C ARG A 53 -4.85 6.82 -10.63
N VAL A 54 -4.68 5.51 -10.43
CA VAL A 54 -5.77 4.54 -10.64
C VAL A 54 -6.85 4.63 -9.55
N TYR A 55 -6.47 4.97 -8.32
CA TYR A 55 -7.42 5.05 -7.20
C TYR A 55 -8.06 6.43 -7.02
N HIS A 56 -7.69 7.38 -7.88
CA HIS A 56 -8.15 8.77 -7.82
C HIS A 56 -8.00 9.37 -6.41
N VAL A 57 -6.82 9.16 -5.81
CA VAL A 57 -6.46 9.71 -4.50
C VAL A 57 -5.17 10.48 -4.58
N SER A 58 -5.05 11.50 -3.75
CA SER A 58 -3.81 12.26 -3.62
C SER A 58 -2.66 11.36 -3.16
N ILE A 59 -1.49 11.49 -3.79
CA ILE A 59 -0.27 10.81 -3.36
C ILE A 59 0.06 11.07 -1.87
N TYR A 60 -0.27 12.28 -1.37
CA TYR A 60 -0.12 12.63 0.04
C TYR A 60 -0.88 11.69 0.98
N LYS A 61 -2.05 11.19 0.57
CA LYS A 61 -2.82 10.22 1.37
C LYS A 61 -2.02 8.92 1.57
N LEU A 62 -1.41 8.41 0.51
CA LEU A 62 -0.64 7.16 0.54
C LEU A 62 0.64 7.33 1.37
N VAL A 63 1.36 8.45 1.16
CA VAL A 63 2.57 8.78 1.91
C VAL A 63 2.26 8.95 3.41
N ASN A 64 1.16 9.62 3.77
CA ASN A 64 0.77 9.78 5.18
C ASN A 64 0.49 8.43 5.85
N LEU A 65 -0.21 7.51 5.17
CA LEU A 65 -0.44 6.17 5.72
C LEU A 65 0.88 5.41 5.92
N ARG A 66 1.85 5.56 5.01
CA ARG A 66 3.19 5.00 5.17
C ARG A 66 3.93 5.60 6.37
N ILE A 67 3.87 6.91 6.56
CA ILE A 67 4.49 7.58 7.71
C ILE A 67 3.87 7.06 9.02
N GLU A 68 2.55 6.87 9.05
CA GLU A 68 1.86 6.28 10.21
C GLU A 68 2.30 4.83 10.48
N ASP A 69 2.51 4.03 9.44
CA ASP A 69 3.02 2.67 9.58
C ASP A 69 4.45 2.63 10.18
N ILE A 70 5.32 3.55 9.78
CA ILE A 70 6.69 3.66 10.31
C ILE A 70 6.66 4.06 11.80
N LYS A 71 5.92 5.12 12.14
CA LYS A 71 5.79 5.59 13.53
C LYS A 71 5.22 4.50 14.44
N GLY A 72 4.27 3.72 13.94
CA GLY A 72 3.69 2.59 14.65
C GLY A 72 4.69 1.45 14.92
N GLY A 73 5.71 1.28 14.07
CA GLY A 73 6.80 0.34 14.31
C GLY A 73 7.76 0.83 15.39
N GLU A 74 8.20 2.09 15.29
CA GLU A 74 9.18 2.71 16.20
C GLU A 74 8.69 2.67 17.67
N ILE A 75 7.41 2.99 17.93
CA ILE A 75 6.85 2.92 19.30
C ILE A 75 6.86 1.50 19.89
N ASN A 76 6.74 0.47 19.05
CA ASN A 76 6.74 -0.92 19.51
C ASN A 76 8.14 -1.44 19.80
N ASP A 77 9.15 -0.93 19.09
CA ASP A 77 10.55 -1.31 19.32
C ASP A 77 11.12 -0.64 20.58
N VAL A 78 10.70 0.59 20.91
CA VAL A 78 11.06 1.26 22.17
C VAL A 78 10.54 0.48 23.41
N ASN A 79 9.30 -0.04 23.34
CA ASN A 79 8.69 -0.80 24.43
C ASN A 79 9.25 -2.21 24.63
N LYS A 80 10.07 -2.73 23.71
CA LYS A 80 10.73 -4.05 23.85
C LYS A 80 12.08 -3.99 24.56
N ASN A 81 12.68 -2.81 24.66
CA ASN A 81 13.99 -2.59 25.28
C ASN A 81 13.89 -1.89 26.65
N SER A 82 12.70 -1.86 27.26
CA SER A 82 12.44 -1.33 28.61
C SER A 82 11.97 -2.43 29.55
#